data_AF-A0A9E3F7W6-F1
#
_entry.id   AF-A0A9E3F7W6-F1
#
_cell.length_a   1.000
_cell.length_b   1.000
_cell.length_c   1.000
_cell.angle_alpha   90.00
_cell.angle_beta   90.00
_cell.angle_gamma   90.00
#
_symmetry.space_group_name_H-M   'P 1'
#
loop_
_entity.id
_entity.type
_entity.pdbx_description
1 polymer ?
#
loop_
_entity_poly.entity_id
_entity_poly.type
_entity_poly.pdbx_seq_one_letter_code
_entity_poly.pdbx_strand_id
1 'polypeptide(L)' 'MLEGRLLYRMLDPLSERVLDPSGAPGLVQPGLAHEVAPLGPVRFQVEFHRMAG' A
#
# COMPACT_ATOMS: atom_id res chain seq x y z
N MET A 1 6.91 2.05 4.01
CA MET A 1 7.74 0.93 3.51
C MET A 1 9.04 0.94 4.30
N LEU A 2 9.55 -0.21 4.75
CA LEU A 2 10.82 -0.25 5.49
C LEU A 2 12.00 -0.65 4.59
N GLU A 3 11.83 -1.70 3.79
CA GLU A 3 12.84 -2.19 2.82
C GLU A 3 12.14 -2.81 1.59
N GLY A 4 12.75 -2.74 0.42
CA GLY A 4 12.22 -3.37 -0.81
C GLY A 4 11.10 -2.59 -1.48
N ARG A 5 10.29 -3.27 -2.31
CA ARG A 5 9.24 -2.65 -3.15
C ARG A 5 7.95 -3.47 -3.16
N LEU A 6 6.80 -2.79 -3.17
CA LEU A 6 5.47 -3.36 -3.36
C LEU A 6 4.83 -2.74 -4.60
N LEU A 7 4.18 -3.54 -5.43
CA LEU A 7 3.15 -3.04 -6.35
C LEU A 7 1.85 -2.92 -5.56
N TYR A 8 1.29 -1.72 -5.51
CA TYR A 8 -0.05 -1.44 -4.98
C TYR A 8 -1.01 -1.22 -6.15
N ARG A 9 -2.13 -1.96 -6.18
CA ARG A 9 -3.14 -1.86 -7.23
C ARG A 9 -4.51 -1.59 -6.63
N MET A 10 -5.16 -0.52 -7.06
CA MET A 10 -6.59 -0.31 -6.86
C MET A 10 -7.35 -1.10 -7.92
N LEU A 11 -8.45 -1.74 -7.56
CA LEU A 11 -9.24 -2.54 -8.50
C LEU A 11 -10.40 -1.75 -9.14
N ASP A 12 -10.86 -0.68 -8.48
CA ASP A 12 -11.93 0.19 -8.99
C ASP A 12 -11.79 1.64 -8.48
N PRO A 13 -11.46 2.61 -9.36
CA PRO A 13 -10.98 2.41 -10.72
C PRO A 13 -9.59 1.74 -10.72
N LEU A 14 -9.31 0.97 -11.77
CA LEU A 14 -8.02 0.30 -11.93
C LEU A 14 -6.88 1.32 -11.98
N SER A 15 -5.94 1.22 -11.05
CA SER A 15 -4.72 2.01 -11.05
C SER A 15 -3.60 1.31 -10.29
N GLU A 16 -2.36 1.65 -10.62
CA GLU A 16 -1.17 1.00 -10.06
C GLU A 16 -0.15 2.03 -9.59
N ARG A 17 0.55 1.70 -8.51
CA ARG A 17 1.66 2.50 -7.97
C ARG A 17 2.69 1.59 -7.30
N VAL A 18 3.98 1.88 -7.53
CA VAL A 18 5.05 1.25 -6.76
C VAL A 18 5.26 1.98 -5.44
N LEU A 19 5.33 1.24 -4.35
CA LEU A 19 5.70 1.73 -3.02
C LEU A 19 7.14 1.31 -2.71
N ASP A 20 7.95 2.25 -2.26
CA ASP A 20 9.34 2.04 -1.86
C ASP A 20 9.70 2.94 -0.64
N PRO A 21 10.86 2.76 0.00
CA PRO A 21 11.22 3.52 1.21
C PRO A 21 11.45 5.03 0.99
N SER A 22 11.69 5.48 -0.23
CA SER A 22 11.89 6.91 -0.54
C SER A 22 10.57 7.67 -0.75
N GLY A 23 9.48 6.94 -1.02
CA GLY A 23 8.17 7.49 -1.30
C GLY A 23 7.26 7.62 -0.08
N ALA A 24 6.13 8.30 -0.28
CA ALA A 24 5.05 8.35 0.70
C ALA A 24 4.44 6.95 0.94
N PRO A 25 3.91 6.67 2.15
CA PRO A 25 3.15 5.46 2.42
C PRO A 25 2.01 5.25 1.41
N GLY A 26 1.69 3.99 1.15
CA GLY A 26 0.43 3.63 0.47
C GLY A 26 -0.72 3.83 1.44
N LEU A 27 -1.71 4.65 1.08
CA LEU A 27 -2.90 4.85 1.89
C LEU A 27 -4.02 3.92 1.38
N VAL A 28 -4.47 3.04 2.26
CA VAL A 28 -5.60 2.14 2.00
C VAL A 28 -6.87 2.80 2.50
N GLN A 29 -7.82 3.05 1.60
CA GLN A 29 -9.14 3.57 1.97
C GLN A 29 -10.07 2.42 2.37
N PRO A 30 -10.80 2.52 3.50
CA PRO A 30 -11.79 1.54 3.88
C PRO A 30 -12.84 1.34 2.78
N GLY A 31 -13.20 0.08 2.50
CA GLY A 31 -14.23 -0.27 1.54
C GLY A 31 -13.81 -0.19 0.06
N LEU A 32 -12.60 0.30 -0.26
CA LEU A 32 -12.08 0.26 -1.62
C LEU A 32 -11.21 -0.97 -1.85
N ALA A 33 -11.56 -1.74 -2.89
CA ALA A 33 -10.85 -2.97 -3.24
C ALA A 33 -9.45 -2.66 -3.81
N HIS A 34 -8.45 -3.30 -3.23
CA HIS A 34 -7.05 -3.14 -3.60
C HIS A 34 -6.29 -4.44 -3.32
N GLU A 35 -5.15 -4.58 -3.96
CA GLU A 35 -4.21 -5.68 -3.73
C GLU A 35 -2.77 -5.17 -3.69
N VAL A 36 -1.90 -5.95 -3.06
CA VAL A 36 -0.46 -5.70 -3.03
C VAL A 36 0.31 -6.93 -3.45
N ALA A 37 1.36 -6.73 -4.23
CA ALA A 37 2.29 -7.77 -4.64
C ALA A 37 3.74 -7.36 -4.33
N PRO A 38 4.55 -8.21 -3.66
CA PRO A 38 5.98 -7.97 -3.51
C PRO A 38 6.71 -7.95 -4.85
N LEU A 39 7.59 -6.97 -5.02
CA LEU A 39 8.52 -6.88 -6.16
C LEU A 39 9.93 -7.29 -5.72
N GLY A 40 10.04 -8.53 -5.23
CA GLY A 40 11.23 -9.10 -4.58
C GLY A 40 11.11 -9.15 -3.04
N PRO A 41 12.22 -9.39 -2.32
CA PRO A 41 12.25 -9.32 -0.87
C PRO A 41 11.80 -7.95 -0.37
N VAL A 42 10.92 -7.94 0.64
CA VAL A 42 10.30 -6.72 1.15
C VAL A 42 10.10 -6.81 2.66
N ARG A 43 10.25 -5.66 3.35
CA ARG A 43 9.82 -5.48 4.73
C ARG A 43 8.98 -4.22 4.83
N PHE A 44 7.79 -4.33 5.38
CA PHE A 44 6.87 -3.20 5.55
C PHE A 44 6.01 -3.40 6.79
N GLN A 45 5.36 -2.33 7.22
CA GLN A 45 4.38 -2.33 8.30
C GLN A 45 3.07 -1.75 7.78
N VAL A 46 1.97 -2.16 8.42
CA VAL A 46 0.64 -1.62 8.16
C VAL A 46 0.12 -1.04 9.46
N GLU A 47 -0.31 0.22 9.42
CA GLU A 47 -0.92 0.91 10.55
C GLU A 47 -2.41 1.06 10.28
N PHE A 48 -3.24 0.56 11.20
CA PHE A 48 -4.69 0.68 11.12
C PHE A 48 -5.15 1.87 11.94
N HIS A 49 -5.70 2.88 11.27
CA HIS A 49 -6.26 4.07 11.91
C HIS A 49 -7.78 3.93 12.05
N ARG A 50 -8.33 4.52 13.11
CA ARG A 50 -9.78 4.73 13.29
C ARG A 50 -10.03 6.23 13.47
N MET A 51 -11.17 6.71 12.99
CA MET A 51 -11.61 8.06 13.37
C MET A 51 -11.97 8.05 14.85
N ALA A 52 -11.56 9.09 15.59
CA ALA A 52 -12.11 9.34 16.91
C ALA A 52 -13.59 9.71 16.73
N GLY A 53 -14.47 9.01 17.45
CA GLY A 53 -15.90 9.29 17.47
C GLY A 53 -16.25 10.49 18.34
#